data_AF-A0A4R5JZZ8-F1
#
_entry.id   AF-A0A4R5JZZ8-F1
#
_cell.length_a   1.000
_cell.length_b   1.000
_cell.length_c   1.000
_cell.angle_alpha   90.00
_cell.angle_beta   90.00
_cell.angle_gamma   90.00
#
_symmetry.space_group_name_H-M   'P 1'
#
loop_
_entity.id
_entity.type
_entity.pdbx_description
1 polymer ?
#
loop_
_entity_poly.entity_id
_entity_poly.type
_entity_poly.pdbx_seq_one_letter_code
_entity_poly.pdbx_strand_id
1 'polypeptide(L)'
;LSWSEALAAGRASTVFTTHTPVPAGIDRFEAVQIRHFFDAGLAPDVPVENVLDLGQENYEGGNPAVFNMAVMGLRLAQRANGVAKLHGVVSREMFSGLWPGFDHSEVPITSVTNGVHVPTWIDPKMTELAVKHFGSTDVDATGWEKIYDVEDDELWRLRRTLRSALVEDVRRRLRASWKKRGAADAELRWTDKVLDPDVLTIGFARRVPTYKRLTLMLRDPARLKALLLDPQHPIQLVIAGKSHPADDAGKKMIQDLVKFTDDPEVRHRIVFLPNYDIAMARTLFPGCDVWLNNPLRPLEACGTSGMKAAINGSLNLSVLDGWWDEMYDGENGWAIPTANNDASPTER
;
A
#
# COMPACT_ATOMS: atom_id res chain seq x y z
N LEU A 1 -10.62 34.32 -22.41
CA LEU A 1 -9.24 33.94 -22.77
C LEU A 1 -9.32 33.14 -24.06
N SER A 2 -8.39 33.33 -24.98
CA SER A 2 -8.17 32.37 -26.07
C SER A 2 -7.76 31.01 -25.51
N TRP A 3 -7.83 29.95 -26.34
CA TRP A 3 -7.36 28.61 -25.94
C TRP A 3 -5.93 28.64 -25.38
N SER A 4 -4.99 29.28 -26.09
CA SER A 4 -3.59 29.32 -25.70
C SER A 4 -3.37 30.08 -24.39
N GLU A 5 -4.11 31.18 -24.16
CA GLU A 5 -4.07 31.92 -22.90
C GLU A 5 -4.63 31.10 -21.75
N ALA A 6 -5.75 30.40 -21.96
CA ALA A 6 -6.35 29.53 -20.96
C ALA A 6 -5.46 28.33 -20.64
N LEU A 7 -4.84 27.72 -21.66
CA LEU A 7 -3.89 26.61 -21.51
C LEU A 7 -2.65 27.04 -20.71
N ALA A 8 -2.07 28.20 -21.04
CA ALA A 8 -0.92 28.72 -20.31
C ALA A 8 -1.26 29.04 -18.84
N ALA A 9 -2.41 29.67 -18.60
CA ALA A 9 -2.89 29.96 -17.24
C ALA A 9 -3.18 28.69 -16.44
N GLY A 10 -3.85 27.71 -17.04
CA GLY A 10 -4.11 26.40 -16.45
C GLY A 10 -2.82 25.65 -16.13
N ARG A 11 -1.86 25.65 -17.06
CA ARG A 11 -0.56 25.02 -16.86
C ARG A 11 0.19 25.63 -15.68
N ALA A 12 0.34 26.95 -15.66
CA ALA A 12 1.05 27.67 -14.61
C ALA A 12 0.48 27.44 -13.19
N SER A 13 -0.80 27.05 -13.08
CA SER A 13 -1.51 26.82 -11.82
C SER A 13 -1.69 25.33 -11.45
N THR A 14 -1.18 24.41 -12.28
CA THR A 14 -1.42 22.97 -12.11
C THR A 14 -0.15 22.20 -11.75
N VAL A 15 -0.27 21.30 -10.79
CA VAL A 15 0.74 20.29 -10.43
C VAL A 15 0.13 18.90 -10.62
N PHE A 16 0.86 18.01 -11.30
CA PHE A 16 0.42 16.64 -11.55
C PHE A 16 1.23 15.62 -10.73
N THR A 17 0.57 14.87 -9.86
CA THR A 17 1.19 13.77 -9.13
C THR A 17 0.76 12.45 -9.75
N THR A 18 1.73 11.63 -10.19
CA THR A 18 1.46 10.24 -10.61
C THR A 18 1.64 9.29 -9.43
N HIS A 19 0.69 8.36 -9.26
CA HIS A 19 0.70 7.30 -8.25
C HIS A 19 0.80 5.89 -8.85
N THR A 20 0.81 5.78 -10.18
CA THR A 20 0.73 4.48 -10.86
C THR A 20 2.13 4.09 -11.35
N PRO A 21 2.69 2.95 -10.86
CA PRO A 21 4.02 2.48 -11.26
C PRO A 21 3.99 1.60 -12.52
N VAL A 22 2.81 1.30 -13.08
CA VAL A 22 2.62 0.42 -14.24
C VAL A 22 1.69 1.04 -15.28
N PRO A 23 1.99 0.91 -16.60
CA PRO A 23 1.13 1.47 -17.64
C PRO A 23 -0.32 0.97 -17.58
N ALA A 24 -0.54 -0.28 -17.17
CA ALA A 24 -1.88 -0.89 -17.09
C ALA A 24 -2.80 -0.25 -16.04
N GLY A 25 -2.25 0.52 -15.09
CA GLY A 25 -3.05 1.25 -14.09
C GLY A 25 -3.32 2.71 -14.45
N ILE A 26 -2.96 3.15 -15.67
CA ILE A 26 -3.24 4.49 -16.16
C ILE A 26 -4.58 4.47 -16.89
N ASP A 27 -5.46 5.41 -16.54
CA ASP A 27 -6.76 5.57 -17.18
C ASP A 27 -6.58 5.97 -18.66
N ARG A 28 -7.04 5.08 -19.55
CA ARG A 28 -7.12 5.29 -20.98
C ARG A 28 -8.55 5.08 -21.45
N PHE A 29 -9.03 5.99 -22.27
CA PHE A 29 -10.36 5.93 -22.88
C PHE A 29 -10.23 5.92 -24.40
N GLU A 30 -11.23 5.41 -25.10
CA GLU A 30 -11.28 5.56 -26.56
C GLU A 30 -11.50 7.04 -26.90
N ALA A 31 -10.73 7.61 -27.83
CA ALA A 31 -10.86 9.03 -28.18
C ALA A 31 -12.29 9.42 -28.61
N VAL A 32 -13.02 8.48 -29.23
CA VAL A 32 -14.42 8.67 -29.63
C VAL A 32 -15.36 8.89 -28.44
N GLN A 33 -15.07 8.30 -27.28
CA GLN A 33 -15.86 8.50 -26.06
C GLN A 33 -15.69 9.92 -25.54
N ILE A 34 -14.47 10.45 -25.56
CA ILE A 34 -14.18 11.83 -25.18
C ILE A 34 -14.91 12.79 -26.12
N ARG A 35 -14.74 12.60 -27.44
CA ARG A 35 -15.43 13.40 -28.46
C ARG A 35 -16.95 13.41 -28.26
N HIS A 36 -17.55 12.24 -28.03
CA HIS A 36 -18.99 12.11 -27.82
C HIS A 36 -19.53 13.06 -26.73
N PHE A 37 -18.83 13.17 -25.58
CA PHE A 37 -19.27 14.05 -24.51
C PHE A 37 -19.12 15.54 -24.85
N PHE A 38 -18.07 15.92 -25.57
CA PHE A 38 -17.90 17.30 -26.01
C PHE A 38 -18.92 17.70 -27.09
N ASP A 39 -19.18 16.82 -28.06
CA ASP A 39 -20.20 17.02 -29.09
C ASP A 39 -21.61 17.08 -28.48
N ALA A 40 -21.83 16.42 -27.33
CA ALA A 40 -23.06 16.52 -26.54
C ALA A 40 -23.19 17.82 -25.71
N GLY A 41 -22.22 18.73 -25.81
CA GLY A 41 -22.27 20.06 -25.20
C GLY A 41 -21.66 20.15 -23.80
N LEU A 42 -20.77 19.23 -23.40
CA LEU A 42 -20.09 19.30 -22.09
C LEU A 42 -19.31 20.62 -21.90
N ALA A 43 -18.71 21.15 -22.96
CA ALA A 43 -17.98 22.41 -22.94
C ALA A 43 -18.01 23.05 -24.35
N PRO A 44 -19.09 23.75 -24.72
CA PRO A 44 -19.36 24.15 -26.11
C PRO A 44 -18.34 25.13 -26.69
N ASP A 45 -17.72 25.95 -25.85
CA ASP A 45 -16.71 26.94 -26.27
C ASP A 45 -15.27 26.38 -26.30
N VAL A 46 -15.09 25.09 -25.98
CA VAL A 46 -13.78 24.45 -25.92
C VAL A 46 -13.54 23.66 -27.21
N PRO A 47 -12.45 23.94 -27.97
CA PRO A 47 -12.14 23.20 -29.19
C PRO A 47 -11.82 21.72 -28.87
N VAL A 48 -12.68 20.81 -29.36
CA VAL A 48 -12.59 19.37 -29.06
C VAL A 48 -11.27 18.76 -29.52
N GLU A 49 -10.78 19.13 -30.72
CA GLU A 49 -9.50 18.62 -31.23
C GLU A 49 -8.35 18.97 -30.28
N ASN A 50 -8.31 20.21 -29.78
CA ASN A 50 -7.27 20.63 -28.86
C ASN A 50 -7.32 19.87 -27.53
N VAL A 51 -8.52 19.45 -27.09
CA VAL A 51 -8.66 18.59 -25.91
C VAL A 51 -8.11 17.20 -26.22
N LEU A 52 -8.50 16.59 -27.33
CA LEU A 52 -8.02 15.27 -27.77
C LEU A 52 -6.49 15.24 -27.87
N ASP A 53 -5.87 16.28 -28.43
CA ASP A 53 -4.43 16.43 -28.51
C ASP A 53 -3.74 16.41 -27.14
N LEU A 54 -4.40 16.85 -26.06
CA LEU A 54 -3.81 16.77 -24.73
C LEU A 54 -3.70 15.33 -24.23
N GLY A 55 -4.66 14.46 -24.55
CA GLY A 55 -4.64 13.05 -24.13
C GLY A 55 -3.95 12.10 -25.09
N GLN A 56 -3.67 12.52 -26.32
CA GLN A 56 -3.18 11.63 -27.36
C GLN A 56 -1.75 11.13 -27.10
N GLU A 57 -1.52 9.83 -27.24
CA GLU A 57 -0.19 9.22 -27.19
C GLU A 57 0.51 9.33 -28.57
N ASN A 58 0.86 10.55 -28.98
CA ASN A 58 1.47 10.87 -30.28
C ASN A 58 3.01 10.78 -30.30
N TYR A 59 3.56 9.82 -29.56
CA TYR A 59 5.00 9.54 -29.47
C TYR A 59 5.31 8.09 -29.88
N GLU A 60 6.59 7.76 -30.07
CA GLU A 60 7.00 6.42 -30.47
C GLU A 60 6.54 5.37 -29.45
N GLY A 61 5.85 4.32 -29.92
CA GLY A 61 5.25 3.29 -29.07
C GLY A 61 3.92 3.68 -28.39
N GLY A 62 3.44 4.91 -28.59
CA GLY A 62 2.13 5.36 -28.14
C GLY A 62 0.98 4.87 -29.02
N ASN A 63 -0.24 4.86 -28.48
CA ASN A 63 -1.45 4.55 -29.23
C ASN A 63 -2.27 5.83 -29.52
N PRO A 64 -2.29 6.36 -30.76
CA PRO A 64 -3.02 7.58 -31.07
C PRO A 64 -4.55 7.44 -31.02
N ALA A 65 -5.09 6.22 -30.93
CA ALA A 65 -6.53 5.97 -30.81
C ALA A 65 -7.09 6.17 -29.39
N VAL A 66 -6.20 6.21 -28.38
CA VAL A 66 -6.60 6.37 -26.98
C VAL A 66 -6.37 7.79 -26.48
N PHE A 67 -7.19 8.17 -25.50
CA PHE A 67 -7.01 9.34 -24.68
C PHE A 67 -6.45 8.92 -23.32
N ASN A 68 -5.16 9.19 -23.10
CA ASN A 68 -4.46 8.89 -21.88
C ASN A 68 -4.54 10.07 -20.89
N MET A 69 -5.20 9.85 -19.75
CA MET A 69 -5.42 10.89 -18.74
C MET A 69 -4.12 11.37 -18.09
N ALA A 70 -3.10 10.51 -17.98
CA ALA A 70 -1.81 10.90 -17.43
C ALA A 70 -1.01 11.77 -18.41
N VAL A 71 -1.08 11.47 -19.72
CA VAL A 71 -0.49 12.32 -20.76
C VAL A 71 -1.12 13.71 -20.76
N MET A 72 -2.46 13.77 -20.66
CA MET A 72 -3.19 15.04 -20.48
C MET A 72 -2.72 15.77 -19.23
N GLY A 73 -2.62 15.08 -18.08
CA GLY A 73 -2.15 15.66 -16.83
C GLY A 73 -0.75 16.26 -16.93
N LEU A 74 0.18 15.56 -17.59
CA LEU A 74 1.57 16.03 -17.79
C LEU A 74 1.64 17.24 -18.74
N ARG A 75 0.83 17.26 -19.81
CA ARG A 75 0.73 18.41 -20.72
C ARG A 75 0.08 19.62 -20.07
N LEU A 76 -0.89 19.40 -19.19
CA LEU A 76 -1.61 20.45 -18.47
C LEU A 76 -0.92 20.93 -17.19
N ALA A 77 0.17 20.31 -16.73
CA ALA A 77 0.83 20.70 -15.47
C ALA A 77 2.15 21.43 -15.69
N GLN A 78 2.40 22.49 -14.90
CA GLN A 78 3.70 23.16 -14.86
C GLN A 78 4.76 22.28 -14.20
N ARG A 79 4.35 21.48 -13.21
CA ARG A 79 5.23 20.58 -12.46
C ARG A 79 4.59 19.21 -12.35
N ALA A 80 5.42 18.18 -12.36
CA ALA A 80 4.99 16.82 -12.12
C ALA A 80 5.90 16.10 -11.13
N ASN A 81 5.36 15.18 -10.35
CA ASN A 81 6.13 14.37 -9.42
C ASN A 81 5.59 12.94 -9.27
N GLY A 82 6.50 12.01 -9.05
CA GLY A 82 6.20 10.73 -8.43
C GLY A 82 6.07 10.85 -6.91
N VAL A 83 5.80 9.72 -6.24
CA VAL A 83 5.43 9.67 -4.82
C VAL A 83 6.43 8.95 -3.91
N ALA A 84 7.59 8.63 -4.47
CA ALA A 84 8.80 8.12 -3.83
C ALA A 84 9.97 8.39 -4.80
N LYS A 85 11.22 8.36 -4.31
CA LYS A 85 12.40 8.59 -5.16
C LYS A 85 12.51 7.59 -6.31
N LEU A 86 12.42 6.30 -6.00
CA LEU A 86 12.44 5.23 -7.00
C LEU A 86 11.26 5.35 -7.99
N HIS A 87 10.07 5.70 -7.49
CA HIS A 87 8.91 5.92 -8.35
C HIS A 87 9.09 7.12 -9.30
N GLY A 88 9.82 8.16 -8.88
CA GLY A 88 10.21 9.25 -9.77
C GLY A 88 11.03 8.76 -10.95
N VAL A 89 11.99 7.84 -10.73
CA VAL A 89 12.78 7.20 -11.79
C VAL A 89 11.88 6.39 -12.74
N VAL A 90 11.04 5.51 -12.19
CA VAL A 90 10.10 4.69 -12.99
C VAL A 90 9.15 5.56 -13.81
N SER A 91 8.66 6.67 -13.23
CA SER A 91 7.75 7.59 -13.92
C SER A 91 8.43 8.30 -15.09
N ARG A 92 9.71 8.69 -14.95
CA ARG A 92 10.45 9.32 -16.05
C ARG A 92 10.65 8.38 -17.22
N GLU A 93 10.98 7.12 -16.95
CA GLU A 93 11.12 6.08 -17.98
C GLU A 93 9.78 5.81 -18.67
N MET A 94 8.70 5.67 -17.89
CA MET A 94 7.37 5.36 -18.43
C MET A 94 6.80 6.47 -19.34
N PHE A 95 7.16 7.73 -19.10
CA PHE A 95 6.65 8.88 -19.84
C PHE A 95 7.69 9.57 -20.73
N SER A 96 8.87 8.96 -20.94
CA SER A 96 9.97 9.57 -21.70
C SER A 96 9.58 9.93 -23.13
N GLY A 97 8.66 9.19 -23.75
CA GLY A 97 8.12 9.48 -25.08
C GLY A 97 7.51 10.88 -25.24
N LEU A 98 7.09 11.54 -24.14
CA LEU A 98 6.59 12.92 -24.18
C LEU A 98 7.69 13.97 -24.33
N TRP A 99 8.96 13.60 -24.11
CA TRP A 99 10.14 14.46 -24.21
C TRP A 99 11.19 13.82 -25.13
N PRO A 100 10.91 13.70 -26.44
CA PRO A 100 11.85 13.09 -27.37
C PRO A 100 13.17 13.88 -27.41
N GLY A 101 14.28 13.16 -27.44
CA GLY A 101 15.63 13.74 -27.48
C GLY A 101 16.21 14.14 -26.11
N PHE A 102 15.50 13.89 -25.01
CA PHE A 102 16.02 14.03 -23.65
C PHE A 102 16.34 12.66 -23.05
N ASP A 103 17.39 12.60 -22.23
CA ASP A 103 17.64 11.41 -21.42
C ASP A 103 16.54 11.22 -20.38
N HIS A 104 16.26 9.97 -19.99
CA HIS A 104 15.22 9.68 -19.00
C HIS A 104 15.45 10.45 -17.69
N SER A 105 16.70 10.70 -17.28
CA SER A 105 17.01 11.49 -16.08
C SER A 105 16.61 12.97 -16.17
N GLU A 106 16.46 13.51 -17.38
CA GLU A 106 16.13 14.92 -17.64
C GLU A 106 14.63 15.17 -17.80
N VAL A 107 13.83 14.10 -17.94
CA VAL A 107 12.37 14.19 -17.97
C VAL A 107 11.88 14.93 -16.69
N PRO A 108 11.10 16.02 -16.83
CA PRO A 108 10.79 16.96 -15.75
C PRO A 108 9.71 16.44 -14.77
N ILE A 109 9.88 15.20 -14.31
CA ILE A 109 9.09 14.56 -13.27
C ILE A 109 10.01 14.41 -12.06
N THR A 110 9.68 15.05 -10.93
CA THR A 110 10.46 14.93 -9.68
C THR A 110 9.87 13.84 -8.79
N SER A 111 10.19 13.86 -7.49
CA SER A 111 9.59 12.96 -6.50
C SER A 111 9.30 13.73 -5.22
N VAL A 112 8.10 13.53 -4.67
CA VAL A 112 7.72 13.96 -3.33
C VAL A 112 7.27 12.73 -2.59
N THR A 113 8.13 12.20 -1.70
CA THR A 113 7.84 10.98 -0.96
C THR A 113 6.60 11.19 -0.08
N ASN A 114 5.62 10.29 -0.17
CA ASN A 114 4.40 10.43 0.63
C ASN A 114 4.72 10.43 2.13
N GLY A 115 3.79 10.99 2.90
CA GLY A 115 3.74 10.86 4.35
C GLY A 115 2.39 10.37 4.82
N VAL A 116 2.27 10.18 6.12
CA VAL A 116 1.01 9.89 6.81
C VAL A 116 0.76 10.94 7.87
N HIS A 117 -0.49 11.33 8.06
CA HIS A 117 -0.87 12.27 9.10
C HIS A 117 -0.76 11.59 10.48
N VAL A 118 0.35 11.82 11.18
CA VAL A 118 0.71 11.09 12.41
C VAL A 118 -0.41 11.12 13.46
N PRO A 119 -1.04 12.26 13.80
CA PRO A 119 -2.12 12.30 14.80
C PRO A 119 -3.34 11.44 14.47
N THR A 120 -3.57 11.09 13.19
CA THR A 120 -4.65 10.18 12.79
C THR A 120 -4.29 8.71 12.99
N TRP A 121 -3.01 8.37 12.84
CA TRP A 121 -2.56 6.99 12.69
C TRP A 121 -1.77 6.45 13.88
N ILE A 122 -1.20 7.32 14.72
CA ILE A 122 -0.58 6.92 15.97
C ILE A 122 -1.65 6.55 17.01
N ASP A 123 -1.43 5.47 17.75
CA ASP A 123 -2.32 5.12 18.86
C ASP A 123 -2.16 6.12 20.01
N PRO A 124 -3.25 6.58 20.64
CA PRO A 124 -3.18 7.51 21.77
C PRO A 124 -2.25 7.07 22.89
N LYS A 125 -2.11 5.75 23.14
CA LYS A 125 -1.21 5.23 24.17
C LYS A 125 0.26 5.41 23.81
N MET A 126 0.61 5.37 22.53
CA MET A 126 1.95 5.71 22.05
C MET A 126 2.22 7.20 22.26
N THR A 127 1.23 8.06 21.99
CA THR A 127 1.32 9.50 22.27
C THR A 127 1.46 9.78 23.76
N GLU A 128 0.71 9.10 24.63
CA GLU A 128 0.82 9.24 26.09
C GLU A 128 2.23 8.86 26.58
N LEU A 129 2.81 7.78 26.06
CA LEU A 129 4.19 7.39 26.36
C LEU A 129 5.17 8.48 25.92
N ALA A 130 5.02 8.99 24.70
CA ALA A 130 5.86 10.05 24.16
C ALA A 130 5.75 11.35 24.99
N VAL A 131 4.54 11.75 25.41
CA VAL A 131 4.35 12.93 26.27
C VAL A 131 5.02 12.73 27.63
N LYS A 132 4.84 11.55 28.23
CA LYS A 132 5.41 11.21 29.53
C LYS A 132 6.94 11.31 29.54
N HIS A 133 7.60 10.79 28.51
CA HIS A 133 9.06 10.68 28.48
C HIS A 133 9.75 11.82 27.71
N PHE A 134 9.11 12.36 26.67
CA PHE A 134 9.75 13.31 25.75
C PHE A 134 9.31 14.76 25.99
N GLY A 135 8.20 14.98 26.69
CA GLY A 135 7.69 16.29 27.11
C GLY A 135 6.90 17.07 26.05
N SER A 136 6.60 16.46 24.91
CA SER A 136 5.76 17.07 23.86
C SER A 136 4.97 16.01 23.09
N THR A 137 3.83 16.43 22.55
CA THR A 137 3.08 15.70 21.53
C THR A 137 3.60 15.95 20.11
N ASP A 138 4.48 16.93 19.92
CA ASP A 138 5.04 17.24 18.61
C ASP A 138 5.92 16.08 18.16
N VAL A 139 5.41 15.42 17.14
CA VAL A 139 6.03 14.32 16.40
C VAL A 139 6.97 14.83 15.31
N ASP A 140 7.30 16.12 15.33
CA ASP A 140 8.44 16.65 14.58
C ASP A 140 9.65 15.78 14.90
N ALA A 141 10.44 15.43 13.89
CA ALA A 141 11.44 14.35 13.93
C ALA A 141 12.50 14.45 15.05
N THR A 142 12.50 15.53 15.82
CA THR A 142 13.34 15.77 16.99
C THR A 142 12.67 15.30 18.27
N GLY A 143 13.33 14.46 19.06
CA GLY A 143 12.85 13.99 20.37
C GLY A 143 12.60 12.48 20.44
N TRP A 144 12.47 11.80 19.30
CA TRP A 144 12.30 10.35 19.26
C TRP A 144 13.53 9.59 19.71
N GLU A 145 14.72 10.20 19.68
CA GLU A 145 15.94 9.63 20.26
C GLU A 145 15.81 9.32 21.75
N LYS A 146 14.93 10.03 22.47
CA LYS A 146 14.64 9.75 23.88
C LYS A 146 13.90 8.43 24.09
N ILE A 147 13.43 7.76 23.03
CA ILE A 147 12.88 6.40 23.15
C ILE A 147 13.90 5.43 23.73
N TYR A 148 15.19 5.67 23.52
CA TYR A 148 16.27 4.87 24.09
C TYR A 148 16.44 5.04 25.60
N ASP A 149 15.79 6.05 26.21
CA ASP A 149 15.72 6.24 27.66
C ASP A 149 14.51 5.51 28.28
N VAL A 150 13.64 4.91 27.47
CA VAL A 150 12.47 4.16 27.94
C VAL A 150 12.85 2.71 28.20
N GLU A 151 12.56 2.22 29.40
CA GLU A 151 12.81 0.84 29.78
C GLU A 151 12.07 -0.15 28.86
N ASP A 152 12.78 -1.20 28.40
CA ASP A 152 12.26 -2.24 27.51
C ASP A 152 10.94 -2.85 28.02
N ASP A 153 10.86 -3.07 29.34
CA ASP A 153 9.67 -3.61 30.01
C ASP A 153 8.43 -2.70 29.88
N GLU A 154 8.63 -1.37 29.89
CA GLU A 154 7.54 -0.42 29.69
C GLU A 154 7.05 -0.45 28.24
N LEU A 155 7.98 -0.41 27.29
CA LEU A 155 7.66 -0.51 25.87
C LEU A 155 6.97 -1.83 25.55
N TRP A 156 7.47 -2.95 26.08
CA TRP A 156 6.90 -4.28 25.88
C TRP A 156 5.48 -4.39 26.43
N ARG A 157 5.22 -3.86 27.63
CA ARG A 157 3.85 -3.80 28.20
C ARG A 157 2.90 -2.98 27.33
N LEU A 158 3.36 -1.85 26.79
CA LEU A 158 2.57 -1.04 25.88
C LEU A 158 2.26 -1.79 24.59
N ARG A 159 3.28 -2.38 23.93
CA ARG A 159 3.12 -3.19 22.72
C ARG A 159 2.18 -4.37 22.93
N ARG A 160 2.28 -5.06 24.07
CA ARG A 160 1.34 -6.13 24.48
C ARG A 160 -0.09 -5.62 24.63
N THR A 161 -0.28 -4.42 25.19
CA THR A 161 -1.61 -3.79 25.32
C THR A 161 -2.22 -3.51 23.95
N LEU A 162 -1.45 -2.95 23.02
CA LEU A 162 -1.90 -2.69 21.64
C LEU A 162 -2.23 -4.00 20.91
N ARG A 163 -1.41 -5.03 21.09
CA ARG A 163 -1.64 -6.37 20.53
C ARG A 163 -2.92 -7.01 21.09
N SER A 164 -3.17 -6.90 22.40
CA SER A 164 -4.42 -7.37 23.01
C SER A 164 -5.65 -6.72 22.38
N ALA A 165 -5.62 -5.40 22.15
CA ALA A 165 -6.71 -4.69 21.49
C ALA A 165 -6.95 -5.19 20.05
N LEU A 166 -5.89 -5.49 19.30
CA LEU A 166 -6.00 -6.11 17.99
C LEU A 166 -6.59 -7.53 18.07
N VAL A 167 -6.12 -8.36 19.01
CA VAL A 167 -6.62 -9.73 19.20
C VAL A 167 -8.12 -9.71 19.51
N GLU A 168 -8.59 -8.84 20.40
CA GLU A 168 -10.02 -8.69 20.70
C GLU A 168 -10.84 -8.28 19.47
N ASP A 169 -10.34 -7.31 18.69
CA ASP A 169 -11.00 -6.86 17.46
C ASP A 169 -11.03 -7.97 16.40
N VAL A 170 -9.95 -8.73 16.24
CA VAL A 170 -9.86 -9.91 15.36
C VAL A 170 -10.91 -10.94 15.76
N ARG A 171 -10.97 -11.34 17.03
CA ARG A 171 -11.91 -12.37 17.52
C ARG A 171 -13.36 -11.96 17.25
N ARG A 172 -13.69 -10.69 17.55
CA ARG A 172 -15.02 -10.12 17.27
C ARG A 172 -15.37 -10.15 15.79
N ARG A 173 -14.47 -9.67 14.92
CA ARG A 173 -14.68 -9.62 13.46
C ARG A 173 -14.75 -11.00 12.82
N LEU A 174 -13.90 -11.91 13.27
CA LEU A 174 -13.87 -13.29 12.80
C LEU A 174 -15.18 -13.99 13.15
N ARG A 175 -15.63 -13.88 14.41
CA ARG A 175 -16.94 -14.42 14.85
C ARG A 175 -18.08 -13.87 14.00
N ALA A 176 -18.12 -12.56 13.77
CA ALA A 176 -19.14 -11.92 12.94
C ALA A 176 -19.10 -12.40 11.47
N SER A 177 -17.89 -12.56 10.91
CA SER A 177 -17.68 -13.08 9.55
C SER A 177 -18.23 -14.50 9.41
N TRP A 178 -17.91 -15.39 10.35
CA TRP A 178 -18.41 -16.77 10.33
C TRP A 178 -19.93 -16.86 10.54
N LYS A 179 -20.52 -16.04 11.42
CA LYS A 179 -21.98 -15.95 11.54
C LYS A 179 -22.63 -15.58 10.21
N LYS A 180 -22.06 -14.61 9.48
CA LYS A 180 -22.55 -14.23 8.15
C LYS A 180 -22.43 -15.36 7.12
N ARG A 181 -21.49 -16.29 7.31
CA ARG A 181 -21.35 -17.53 6.51
C ARG A 181 -22.31 -18.65 6.93
N GLY A 182 -23.14 -18.44 7.95
CA GLY A 182 -24.16 -19.40 8.40
C GLY A 182 -23.75 -20.30 9.58
N ALA A 183 -22.59 -20.07 10.21
CA ALA A 183 -22.17 -20.86 11.37
C ALA A 183 -22.99 -20.56 12.64
N ALA A 184 -23.31 -21.59 13.41
CA ALA A 184 -24.04 -21.48 14.67
C ALA A 184 -23.13 -21.05 15.83
N ASP A 185 -23.70 -20.43 16.88
CA ASP A 185 -22.92 -19.92 18.01
C ASP A 185 -22.09 -20.99 18.75
N ALA A 186 -22.58 -22.24 18.77
CA ALA A 186 -21.88 -23.37 19.36
C ALA A 186 -20.59 -23.74 18.61
N GLU A 187 -20.57 -23.56 17.29
CA GLU A 187 -19.43 -23.86 16.42
C GLU A 187 -18.34 -22.78 16.48
N LEU A 188 -18.63 -21.62 17.08
CA LEU A 188 -17.74 -20.45 17.08
C LEU A 188 -16.94 -20.27 18.37
N ARG A 189 -17.03 -21.19 19.34
CA ARG A 189 -16.22 -21.09 20.57
C ARG A 189 -14.71 -21.05 20.32
N TRP A 190 -14.24 -21.62 19.21
CA TRP A 190 -12.82 -21.57 18.87
C TRP A 190 -12.35 -20.15 18.51
N THR A 191 -13.24 -19.26 18.04
CA THR A 191 -12.86 -17.88 17.72
C THR A 191 -12.38 -17.12 18.95
N ASP A 192 -12.81 -17.52 20.14
CA ASP A 192 -12.45 -16.88 21.40
C ASP A 192 -10.99 -17.17 21.80
N LYS A 193 -10.35 -18.16 21.16
CA LYS A 193 -8.95 -18.56 21.36
C LYS A 193 -8.04 -18.18 20.19
N VAL A 194 -8.56 -17.46 19.21
CA VAL A 194 -7.80 -17.06 18.03
C VAL A 194 -6.84 -15.93 18.40
N LEU A 195 -5.58 -16.11 18.01
CA LEU A 195 -4.46 -15.24 18.32
C LEU A 195 -4.17 -15.12 19.83
N ASP A 196 -2.92 -14.83 20.14
CA ASP A 196 -2.40 -14.68 21.49
C ASP A 196 -1.68 -13.31 21.61
N PRO A 197 -2.01 -12.47 22.60
CA PRO A 197 -1.30 -11.23 22.85
C PRO A 197 0.18 -11.39 23.27
N ASP A 198 0.64 -12.60 23.58
CA ASP A 198 2.04 -12.89 23.90
C ASP A 198 2.86 -13.40 22.71
N VAL A 199 2.24 -13.52 21.53
CA VAL A 199 2.88 -14.07 20.34
C VAL A 199 3.15 -13.00 19.29
N LEU A 200 4.32 -13.08 18.65
CA LEU A 200 4.77 -12.16 17.60
C LEU A 200 3.70 -12.06 16.49
N THR A 201 3.15 -10.86 16.30
CA THR A 201 2.06 -10.62 15.36
C THR A 201 2.55 -9.92 14.10
N ILE A 202 2.40 -10.57 12.95
CA ILE A 202 2.75 -10.03 11.64
C ILE A 202 1.49 -9.53 10.93
N GLY A 203 1.50 -8.26 10.54
CA GLY A 203 0.43 -7.61 9.80
C GLY A 203 0.64 -7.63 8.29
N PHE A 204 -0.42 -7.88 7.54
CA PHE A 204 -0.47 -7.71 6.10
C PHE A 204 -1.84 -7.15 5.71
N ALA A 205 -1.93 -5.86 5.35
CA ALA A 205 -3.18 -5.32 4.83
C ALA A 205 -3.02 -4.44 3.59
N ARG A 206 -3.71 -4.81 2.50
CA ARG A 206 -3.68 -4.07 1.23
C ARG A 206 -4.77 -4.54 0.26
N ARG A 207 -4.94 -3.80 -0.83
CA ARG A 207 -5.64 -4.32 -2.02
C ARG A 207 -4.90 -5.56 -2.54
N VAL A 208 -5.62 -6.50 -3.14
CA VAL A 208 -5.07 -7.78 -3.61
C VAL A 208 -5.01 -7.86 -5.14
N PRO A 209 -4.15 -7.07 -5.81
CA PRO A 209 -3.71 -7.38 -7.16
C PRO A 209 -2.53 -8.37 -7.10
N THR A 210 -2.29 -9.06 -8.22
CA THR A 210 -1.29 -10.15 -8.33
C THR A 210 0.13 -9.74 -7.96
N TYR A 211 0.56 -8.53 -8.35
CA TYR A 211 1.92 -8.03 -8.09
C TYR A 211 2.24 -7.81 -6.60
N LYS A 212 1.24 -7.74 -5.72
CA LYS A 212 1.44 -7.63 -4.26
C LYS A 212 1.75 -8.96 -3.59
N ARG A 213 1.70 -10.08 -4.34
CA ARG A 213 2.12 -11.42 -3.92
C ARG A 213 1.51 -11.90 -2.58
N LEU A 214 0.19 -11.74 -2.41
CA LEU A 214 -0.55 -12.16 -1.20
C LEU A 214 -0.27 -13.63 -0.84
N THR A 215 -0.28 -14.51 -1.82
CA THR A 215 -0.12 -15.96 -1.63
C THR A 215 1.32 -16.43 -1.63
N LEU A 216 2.32 -15.53 -1.65
CA LEU A 216 3.74 -15.92 -1.62
C LEU A 216 4.07 -16.79 -0.40
N MET A 217 3.46 -16.48 0.75
CA MET A 217 3.59 -17.26 1.98
C MET A 217 3.02 -18.69 1.86
N LEU A 218 2.11 -18.92 0.92
CA LEU A 218 1.51 -20.23 0.64
C LEU A 218 2.26 -21.04 -0.41
N ARG A 219 3.38 -20.52 -0.95
CA ARG A 219 4.24 -21.29 -1.87
C ARG A 219 4.79 -22.55 -1.19
N ASP A 220 5.06 -22.47 0.10
CA ASP A 220 5.47 -23.59 0.95
C ASP A 220 4.60 -23.63 2.22
N PRO A 221 3.41 -24.25 2.14
CA PRO A 221 2.48 -24.31 3.25
C PRO A 221 3.05 -25.07 4.45
N ALA A 222 3.88 -26.08 4.22
CA ALA A 222 4.49 -26.87 5.29
C ALA A 222 5.45 -26.02 6.13
N ARG A 223 6.29 -25.22 5.46
CA ARG A 223 7.16 -24.26 6.14
C ARG A 223 6.36 -23.19 6.87
N LEU A 224 5.29 -22.66 6.28
CA LEU A 224 4.43 -21.69 6.96
C LEU A 224 3.77 -22.29 8.21
N LYS A 225 3.26 -23.52 8.13
CA LYS A 225 2.73 -24.26 9.29
C LYS A 225 3.78 -24.43 10.39
N ALA A 226 5.01 -24.82 10.03
CA ALA A 226 6.09 -24.99 10.99
C ALA A 226 6.41 -23.68 11.73
N LEU A 227 6.42 -22.53 11.05
CA LEU A 227 6.63 -21.22 11.68
C LEU A 227 5.46 -20.82 12.59
N LEU A 228 4.22 -21.01 12.12
CA LEU A 228 3.01 -20.68 12.90
C LEU A 228 2.90 -21.50 14.19
N LEU A 229 3.37 -22.75 14.14
CA LEU A 229 3.19 -23.75 15.20
C LEU A 229 4.51 -24.10 15.91
N ASP A 230 5.54 -23.27 15.75
CA ASP A 230 6.81 -23.50 16.44
C ASP A 230 6.59 -23.60 17.96
N PRO A 231 7.13 -24.62 18.64
CA PRO A 231 6.86 -24.85 20.06
C PRO A 231 7.50 -23.81 20.99
N GLN A 232 8.53 -23.10 20.54
CA GLN A 232 9.29 -22.12 21.34
C GLN A 232 9.03 -20.69 20.86
N HIS A 233 8.96 -20.49 19.56
CA HIS A 233 8.87 -19.18 18.91
C HIS A 233 7.76 -19.15 17.85
N PRO A 234 6.50 -19.43 18.22
CA PRO A 234 5.40 -19.36 17.28
C PRO A 234 5.24 -17.93 16.76
N ILE A 235 4.72 -17.81 15.55
CA ILE A 235 4.27 -16.52 14.99
C ILE A 235 2.78 -16.55 14.71
N GLN A 236 2.18 -15.38 14.55
CA GLN A 236 0.81 -15.25 14.10
C GLN A 236 0.64 -14.18 13.03
N LEU A 237 -0.30 -14.39 12.10
CA LEU A 237 -0.51 -13.52 10.95
C LEU A 237 -1.93 -12.95 10.92
N VAL A 238 -2.04 -11.63 10.78
CA VAL A 238 -3.31 -10.93 10.55
C VAL A 238 -3.30 -10.36 9.15
N ILE A 239 -4.13 -10.94 8.30
CA ILE A 239 -4.21 -10.56 6.89
C ILE A 239 -5.55 -9.88 6.63
N ALA A 240 -5.54 -8.75 5.93
CA ALA A 240 -6.75 -8.04 5.55
C ALA A 240 -6.66 -7.49 4.13
N GLY A 241 -7.76 -7.47 3.41
CA GLY A 241 -7.73 -6.95 2.04
C GLY A 241 -9.02 -7.08 1.28
N LYS A 242 -9.03 -6.45 0.10
CA LYS A 242 -10.11 -6.52 -0.88
C LYS A 242 -9.50 -6.71 -2.26
N SER A 243 -10.09 -7.56 -3.09
CA SER A 243 -9.80 -7.63 -4.52
C SER A 243 -10.88 -6.87 -5.29
N HIS A 244 -10.55 -6.41 -6.50
CA HIS A 244 -11.51 -5.74 -7.37
C HIS A 244 -12.56 -6.76 -7.86
N PRO A 245 -13.85 -6.38 -8.02
CA PRO A 245 -14.88 -7.30 -8.51
C PRO A 245 -14.61 -7.90 -9.89
N ALA A 246 -13.75 -7.28 -10.70
CA ALA A 246 -13.34 -7.80 -12.02
C ALA A 246 -11.98 -8.53 -12.02
N ASP A 247 -11.29 -8.65 -10.88
CA ASP A 247 -9.99 -9.30 -10.78
C ASP A 247 -10.13 -10.74 -10.26
N ASP A 248 -10.38 -11.67 -11.19
CA ASP A 248 -10.60 -13.08 -10.84
C ASP A 248 -9.34 -13.75 -10.27
N ALA A 249 -8.15 -13.33 -10.69
CA ALA A 249 -6.88 -13.81 -10.14
C ALA A 249 -6.72 -13.39 -8.66
N GLY A 250 -6.99 -12.12 -8.35
CA GLY A 250 -6.98 -11.62 -6.98
C GLY A 250 -8.02 -12.30 -6.09
N LYS A 251 -9.24 -12.56 -6.59
CA LYS A 251 -10.26 -13.33 -5.85
C LYS A 251 -9.79 -14.75 -5.56
N LYS A 252 -9.17 -15.43 -6.54
CA LYS A 252 -8.64 -16.78 -6.38
C LYS A 252 -7.55 -16.84 -5.30
N MET A 253 -6.64 -15.86 -5.29
CA MET A 253 -5.63 -15.71 -4.23
C MET A 253 -6.25 -15.56 -2.84
N ILE A 254 -7.30 -14.75 -2.70
CA ILE A 254 -8.03 -14.60 -1.42
C ILE A 254 -8.68 -15.92 -1.02
N GLN A 255 -9.31 -16.64 -1.96
CA GLN A 255 -9.96 -17.92 -1.66
C GLN A 255 -8.97 -18.96 -1.17
N ASP A 256 -7.80 -19.08 -1.82
CA ASP A 256 -6.77 -20.04 -1.42
C ASP A 256 -6.20 -19.69 -0.04
N LEU A 257 -6.04 -18.40 0.25
CA LEU A 257 -5.66 -17.93 1.57
C LEU A 257 -6.72 -18.24 2.64
N VAL A 258 -7.99 -17.92 2.39
CA VAL A 258 -9.09 -18.20 3.33
C VAL A 258 -9.18 -19.70 3.63
N LYS A 259 -9.04 -20.55 2.61
CA LYS A 259 -9.00 -22.01 2.81
C LYS A 259 -7.87 -22.44 3.73
N PHE A 260 -6.67 -21.89 3.55
CA PHE A 260 -5.54 -22.16 4.44
C PHE A 260 -5.80 -21.66 5.87
N THR A 261 -6.35 -20.45 6.03
CA THR A 261 -6.64 -19.88 7.36
C THR A 261 -7.79 -20.57 8.09
N ASP A 262 -8.69 -21.24 7.37
CA ASP A 262 -9.81 -21.98 7.96
C ASP A 262 -9.39 -23.41 8.44
N ASP A 263 -8.18 -23.87 8.10
CA ASP A 263 -7.62 -25.15 8.55
C ASP A 263 -7.51 -25.19 10.10
N PRO A 264 -8.17 -26.15 10.78
CA PRO A 264 -8.13 -26.29 12.24
C PRO A 264 -6.74 -26.31 12.86
N GLU A 265 -5.73 -26.81 12.15
CA GLU A 265 -4.35 -26.86 12.63
C GLU A 265 -3.75 -25.46 12.84
N VAL A 266 -4.12 -24.48 12.01
CA VAL A 266 -3.50 -23.14 12.00
C VAL A 266 -4.44 -21.97 12.22
N ARG A 267 -5.77 -22.17 12.17
CA ARG A 267 -6.78 -21.10 12.29
C ARG A 267 -6.72 -20.30 13.59
N HIS A 268 -5.99 -20.79 14.59
CA HIS A 268 -5.75 -20.09 15.85
C HIS A 268 -4.51 -19.16 15.80
N ARG A 269 -3.70 -19.23 14.73
CA ARG A 269 -2.48 -18.43 14.50
C ARG A 269 -2.52 -17.58 13.23
N ILE A 270 -3.41 -17.85 12.29
CA ILE A 270 -3.54 -17.05 11.06
C ILE A 270 -4.99 -16.71 10.77
N VAL A 271 -5.26 -15.46 10.40
CA VAL A 271 -6.61 -14.99 10.09
C VAL A 271 -6.64 -14.14 8.83
N PHE A 272 -7.71 -14.28 8.06
CA PHE A 272 -8.10 -13.34 7.02
C PHE A 272 -9.32 -12.52 7.47
N LEU A 273 -9.16 -11.21 7.60
CA LEU A 273 -10.22 -10.29 7.98
C LEU A 273 -10.86 -9.65 6.74
N PRO A 274 -12.16 -9.85 6.49
CA PRO A 274 -12.86 -9.20 5.40
C PRO A 274 -13.09 -7.72 5.72
N ASN A 275 -13.37 -6.94 4.67
CA ASN A 275 -13.81 -5.55 4.80
C ASN A 275 -12.82 -4.63 5.52
N TYR A 276 -11.53 -4.72 5.17
CA TYR A 276 -10.54 -3.73 5.61
C TYR A 276 -11.03 -2.29 5.40
N ASP A 277 -10.97 -1.50 6.47
CA ASP A 277 -11.39 -0.10 6.57
C ASP A 277 -10.52 0.64 7.59
N ILE A 278 -10.77 1.95 7.75
CA ILE A 278 -10.02 2.78 8.71
C ILE A 278 -10.25 2.31 10.15
N ALA A 279 -11.46 1.84 10.49
CA ALA A 279 -11.76 1.37 11.84
C ALA A 279 -10.91 0.16 12.23
N MET A 280 -10.74 -0.81 11.32
CA MET A 280 -9.83 -1.94 11.48
C MET A 280 -8.38 -1.48 11.52
N ALA A 281 -8.00 -0.54 10.68
CA ALA A 281 -6.63 -0.04 10.61
C ALA A 281 -6.16 0.59 11.94
N ARG A 282 -7.06 1.19 12.73
CA ARG A 282 -6.77 1.79 14.04
C ARG A 282 -6.32 0.79 15.10
N THR A 283 -6.70 -0.48 15.00
CA THR A 283 -6.22 -1.55 15.89
C THR A 283 -5.13 -2.39 15.22
N LEU A 284 -5.21 -2.57 13.90
CA LEU A 284 -4.28 -3.38 13.14
C LEU A 284 -2.86 -2.81 13.14
N PHE A 285 -2.67 -1.54 12.78
CA PHE A 285 -1.32 -0.97 12.73
C PHE A 285 -0.64 -0.94 14.10
N PRO A 286 -1.30 -0.49 15.19
CA PRO A 286 -0.66 -0.51 16.50
C PRO A 286 -0.44 -1.92 17.07
N GLY A 287 -1.32 -2.88 16.77
CA GLY A 287 -1.22 -4.22 17.34
C GLY A 287 -0.27 -5.19 16.61
N CYS A 288 0.21 -4.85 15.42
CA CYS A 288 1.20 -5.66 14.70
C CYS A 288 2.62 -5.31 15.14
N ASP A 289 3.49 -6.30 15.31
CA ASP A 289 4.90 -6.13 15.67
C ASP A 289 5.79 -6.00 14.44
N VAL A 290 5.45 -6.76 13.40
CA VAL A 290 6.13 -6.72 12.11
C VAL A 290 5.10 -6.43 11.03
N TRP A 291 5.40 -5.49 10.16
CA TRP A 291 4.59 -5.17 9.00
C TRP A 291 5.23 -5.73 7.73
N LEU A 292 4.55 -6.69 7.09
CA LEU A 292 5.07 -7.42 5.94
C LEU A 292 4.68 -6.73 4.63
N ASN A 293 5.66 -6.40 3.79
CA ASN A 293 5.49 -5.86 2.44
C ASN A 293 6.35 -6.58 1.39
N ASN A 294 5.72 -7.36 0.52
CA ASN A 294 6.41 -8.18 -0.49
C ASN A 294 5.96 -7.92 -1.94
N PRO A 295 5.75 -6.67 -2.39
CA PRO A 295 5.43 -6.42 -3.80
C PRO A 295 6.57 -6.86 -4.72
N LEU A 296 6.28 -7.10 -6.00
CA LEU A 296 7.31 -7.17 -7.03
C LEU A 296 7.92 -5.78 -7.20
N ARG A 297 9.25 -5.68 -7.19
CA ARG A 297 9.97 -4.44 -7.49
C ARG A 297 10.04 -4.21 -9.02
N PRO A 298 9.87 -2.98 -9.54
CA PRO A 298 9.57 -1.72 -8.86
C PRO A 298 8.07 -1.34 -8.95
N LEU A 299 7.16 -2.28 -8.62
CA LEU A 299 5.72 -2.13 -8.83
C LEU A 299 5.00 -1.52 -7.61
N GLU A 300 5.74 -1.11 -6.58
CA GLU A 300 5.27 -0.27 -5.48
C GLU A 300 5.64 1.19 -5.72
N ALA A 301 4.65 2.06 -5.96
CA ALA A 301 4.93 3.49 -6.09
C ALA A 301 5.45 4.12 -4.79
N CYS A 302 4.93 3.73 -3.63
CA CYS A 302 5.37 4.24 -2.34
C CYS A 302 5.03 3.27 -1.22
N GLY A 303 3.74 3.19 -0.83
CA GLY A 303 3.26 2.26 0.20
C GLY A 303 3.23 2.85 1.61
N THR A 304 2.24 3.70 1.89
CA THR A 304 2.10 4.38 3.20
C THR A 304 1.71 3.48 4.38
N SER A 305 1.40 2.20 4.15
CA SER A 305 1.04 1.27 5.23
C SER A 305 2.21 0.97 6.17
N GLY A 306 3.43 0.86 5.63
CA GLY A 306 4.63 0.66 6.44
C GLY A 306 4.95 1.87 7.34
N MET A 307 4.70 3.09 6.84
CA MET A 307 4.83 4.32 7.63
C MET A 307 3.87 4.32 8.83
N LYS A 308 2.60 3.89 8.64
CA LYS A 308 1.61 3.79 9.73
C LYS A 308 1.99 2.76 10.77
N ALA A 309 2.59 1.65 10.35
CA ALA A 309 3.08 0.63 11.26
C ALA A 309 4.31 1.15 12.06
N ALA A 310 5.25 1.81 11.38
CA ALA A 310 6.48 2.35 11.96
C ALA A 310 6.20 3.38 13.06
N ILE A 311 5.31 4.35 12.84
CA ILE A 311 4.96 5.35 13.86
C ILE A 311 4.28 4.76 15.11
N ASN A 312 3.83 3.51 15.05
CA ASN A 312 3.31 2.77 16.19
C ASN A 312 4.33 1.80 16.82
N GLY A 313 5.60 1.84 16.39
CA GLY A 313 6.67 0.97 16.89
C GLY A 313 6.70 -0.43 16.27
N SER A 314 6.09 -0.61 15.09
CA SER A 314 6.23 -1.87 14.34
C SER A 314 7.50 -1.84 13.48
N LEU A 315 8.20 -2.97 13.39
CA LEU A 315 9.30 -3.15 12.44
C LEU A 315 8.77 -3.47 11.05
N ASN A 316 9.49 -3.07 10.00
CA ASN A 316 9.10 -3.40 8.63
C ASN A 316 9.89 -4.61 8.13
N LEU A 317 9.21 -5.56 7.49
CA LEU A 317 9.81 -6.64 6.70
C LEU A 317 9.37 -6.43 5.26
N SER A 318 10.22 -5.80 4.45
CA SER A 318 9.79 -5.32 3.14
C SER A 318 10.83 -5.49 2.03
N VAL A 319 10.36 -5.68 0.79
CA VAL A 319 11.19 -5.49 -0.41
C VAL A 319 11.64 -4.03 -0.47
N LEU A 320 12.87 -3.77 -0.93
CA LEU A 320 13.42 -2.44 -1.19
C LEU A 320 12.74 -1.80 -2.40
N ASP A 321 11.50 -1.40 -2.22
CA ASP A 321 10.65 -0.75 -3.22
C ASP A 321 9.80 0.34 -2.56
N GLY A 322 9.28 1.27 -3.36
CA GLY A 322 8.50 2.41 -2.88
C GLY A 322 9.24 3.22 -1.80
N TRP A 323 8.58 3.46 -0.67
CA TRP A 323 9.14 4.25 0.44
C TRP A 323 10.25 3.53 1.21
N TRP A 324 10.25 2.19 1.20
CA TRP A 324 11.17 1.40 2.02
C TRP A 324 12.58 1.44 1.47
N ASP A 325 12.72 1.55 0.14
CA ASP A 325 13.99 1.80 -0.56
C ASP A 325 14.68 3.09 -0.07
N GLU A 326 13.90 4.06 0.43
CA GLU A 326 14.43 5.33 0.95
C GLU A 326 14.75 5.32 2.44
N MET A 327 14.04 4.51 3.22
CA MET A 327 14.03 4.59 4.69
C MET A 327 14.74 3.43 5.37
N TYR A 328 15.04 2.34 4.68
CA TYR A 328 15.77 1.22 5.27
C TYR A 328 17.22 1.61 5.62
N ASP A 329 17.61 1.42 6.87
CA ASP A 329 18.97 1.75 7.36
C ASP A 329 19.77 0.52 7.83
N GLY A 330 19.17 -0.67 7.83
CA GLY A 330 19.79 -1.90 8.33
C GLY A 330 19.44 -2.25 9.77
N GLU A 331 18.92 -1.31 10.55
CA GLU A 331 18.60 -1.47 11.98
C GLU A 331 17.09 -1.36 12.25
N ASN A 332 16.33 -0.72 11.36
CA ASN A 332 14.90 -0.44 11.52
C ASN A 332 13.94 -1.52 10.95
N GLY A 333 14.47 -2.71 10.62
CA GLY A 333 13.71 -3.84 10.11
C GLY A 333 14.52 -4.75 9.19
N TRP A 334 13.86 -5.36 8.22
CA TRP A 334 14.47 -6.32 7.29
C TRP A 334 14.13 -6.00 5.84
N ALA A 335 15.14 -6.05 4.99
CA ALA A 335 14.99 -6.03 3.55
C ALA A 335 14.77 -7.45 3.00
N ILE A 336 13.75 -7.62 2.16
CA ILE A 336 13.57 -8.82 1.35
C ILE A 336 14.34 -8.60 0.03
N PRO A 337 15.34 -9.45 -0.29
CA PRO A 337 16.08 -9.33 -1.53
C PRO A 337 15.18 -9.40 -2.75
N THR A 338 15.49 -8.60 -3.77
CA THR A 338 14.84 -8.71 -5.09
C THR A 338 15.58 -9.75 -5.91
N ALA A 339 14.86 -10.54 -6.70
CA ALA A 339 15.47 -11.44 -7.68
C ALA A 339 16.25 -10.63 -8.73
N ASN A 340 17.30 -11.23 -9.31
CA ASN A 340 18.09 -10.59 -10.36
C ASN A 340 17.22 -10.16 -11.55
N ASN A 341 17.62 -9.09 -12.23
CA ASN A 341 16.91 -8.60 -13.42
C ASN A 341 16.82 -9.65 -14.55
N ASP A 342 17.69 -10.66 -14.56
CA ASP A 342 17.65 -11.75 -15.54
C ASP A 342 16.77 -12.94 -15.13
N ALA A 343 16.20 -12.91 -13.92
CA ALA A 343 15.34 -13.98 -13.42
C ALA A 343 14.00 -14.02 -14.18
N SER A 344 13.55 -15.22 -14.53
CA SER A 344 12.25 -15.47 -15.16
C SER A 344 11.08 -15.04 -14.25
N PRO A 345 9.86 -14.84 -14.79
CA PRO A 345 8.69 -14.50 -13.97
C PRO A 345 8.35 -15.52 -12.87
N THR A 346 8.84 -16.76 -12.98
CA THR A 346 8.67 -17.80 -11.95
C THR A 346 9.77 -17.75 -10.89
N GLU A 347 10.96 -17.27 -11.24
CA GLU A 347 12.09 -17.09 -10.33
C GLU A 347 12.00 -15.77 -9.52
N ARG A 348 11.33 -14.75 -10.07
CA ARG A 348 10.99 -13.48 -9.38
C ARG A 348 9.78 -13.62 -8.45
#